data_AF-A0A1Z9UJM6-F1
#
_entry.id   AF-A0A1Z9UJM6-F1
#
_cell.length_a   1.000
_cell.length_b   1.000
_cell.length_c   1.000
_cell.angle_alpha   90.00
_cell.angle_beta   90.00
_cell.angle_gamma   90.00
#
_symmetry.space_group_name_H-M   'P 1'
#
loop_
_entity.id
_entity.type
_entity.pdbx_description
1 polymer ?
#
loop_
_entity_poly.entity_id
_entity_poly.type
_entity_poly.pdbx_seq_one_letter_code
_entity_poly.pdbx_strand_id
1 'polypeptide(L)'
;MAYTAGDTILDDEYNVFVNNSSSPFGYNHFAGTGSAQYGLGQSAIATVSAGNAVNASEWNTLLNSIDNIANHTNDTMTSRSAVSAGDTIAIKAAVAADLATLAASVAAGCPNATALTTSSALQTITTSSEGWDTSATQDVTITFASADAMRHFFNAGGKVRITVGTTQGSTNPKDQAFIDLGSAIGNLEIAAQATTRSGSGETLTTDGLAKGFHDLTTSDQTIIKLTSDNSNYDSNTVEIKAKLNAAVGSATVMTVTMVATDPASDTQYTSPNTNSTPAAVKDTPKMVTTLFTLNPNTSEGLGTGFAPSATGSGTNTTS
;
A
#
# COMPACT_ATOMS: atom_id res chain seq x y z
N MET A 1 29.51 0.03 21.77
CA MET A 1 30.24 -0.51 22.93
C MET A 1 29.81 -1.94 23.14
N ALA A 2 30.73 -2.87 23.44
CA ALA A 2 30.35 -4.23 23.80
C ALA A 2 29.86 -4.21 25.27
N TYR A 3 28.55 -4.38 25.47
CA TYR A 3 27.93 -4.40 26.80
C TYR A 3 28.18 -5.75 27.49
N THR A 4 28.40 -5.73 28.81
CA THR A 4 28.47 -6.96 29.60
C THR A 4 27.21 -7.10 30.46
N ALA A 5 26.73 -8.33 30.64
CA ALA A 5 25.67 -8.60 31.61
C ALA A 5 26.14 -8.14 33.00
N GLY A 6 25.50 -7.13 33.57
CA GLY A 6 26.03 -6.49 34.79
C GLY A 6 25.95 -4.96 34.81
N ASP A 7 25.94 -4.33 33.64
CA ASP A 7 26.14 -2.89 33.54
C ASP A 7 24.88 -2.09 33.95
N THR A 8 25.05 -1.07 34.81
CA THR A 8 24.00 -0.07 35.10
C THR A 8 23.59 0.66 33.82
N ILE A 9 22.29 0.90 33.63
CA ILE A 9 21.78 1.71 32.51
C ILE A 9 21.72 3.17 32.93
N LEU A 10 22.36 4.02 32.15
CA LEU A 10 22.34 5.47 32.31
C LEU A 10 21.18 6.09 31.52
N ASP A 11 20.79 7.30 31.88
CA ASP A 11 19.68 8.01 31.25
C ASP A 11 19.92 8.29 29.75
N ASP A 12 21.17 8.58 29.38
CA ASP A 12 21.58 8.79 27.99
C ASP A 12 21.38 7.54 27.15
N GLU A 13 21.75 6.36 27.66
CA GLU A 13 21.54 5.07 26.99
C GLU A 13 20.07 4.73 26.79
N TYR A 14 19.25 4.91 27.84
CA TYR A 14 17.79 4.71 27.72
C TYR A 14 17.22 5.65 26.67
N ASN A 15 17.61 6.92 26.67
CA ASN A 15 17.16 7.91 25.71
C ASN A 15 17.58 7.58 24.27
N VAL A 16 18.73 6.92 24.09
CA VAL A 16 19.14 6.39 22.78
C VAL A 16 18.13 5.34 22.30
N PHE A 17 17.76 4.36 23.12
CA PHE A 17 16.77 3.33 22.74
C PHE A 17 15.35 3.88 22.58
N VAL A 18 15.04 5.01 23.20
CA VAL A 18 13.74 5.67 23.04
C VAL A 18 13.67 6.52 21.79
N ASN A 19 14.69 7.34 21.49
CA ASN A 19 14.51 8.48 20.59
C ASN A 19 15.55 8.66 19.48
N ASN A 20 16.60 7.83 19.42
CA ASN A 20 17.64 8.00 18.41
C ASN A 20 17.11 7.76 16.98
N SER A 21 17.53 8.59 16.02
CA SER A 21 17.13 8.50 14.61
C SER A 21 18.11 7.69 13.75
N SER A 22 19.17 7.16 14.36
CA SER A 22 20.22 6.39 13.71
C SER A 22 20.53 5.16 14.55
N SER A 23 21.29 4.20 14.01
CA SER A 23 21.64 2.98 14.74
C SER A 23 22.34 3.28 16.08
N PRO A 24 21.88 2.71 17.21
CA PRO A 24 20.66 1.90 17.35
C PRO A 24 19.40 2.77 17.26
N PHE A 25 18.47 2.39 16.38
CA PHE A 25 17.23 3.13 16.16
C PHE A 25 16.38 3.14 17.43
N GLY A 26 15.87 4.30 17.81
CA GLY A 26 14.98 4.44 18.95
C GLY A 26 13.53 4.09 18.61
N TYR A 27 12.78 3.57 19.57
CA TYR A 27 11.37 3.21 19.40
C TYR A 27 10.52 4.33 18.78
N ASN A 28 10.63 5.56 19.31
CA ASN A 28 9.83 6.70 18.85
C ASN A 28 10.11 7.06 17.40
N HIS A 29 11.31 6.75 16.89
CA HIS A 29 11.69 7.05 15.52
C HIS A 29 10.86 6.23 14.52
N PHE A 30 10.73 4.91 14.73
CA PHE A 30 10.02 4.04 13.80
C PHE A 30 8.55 3.80 14.17
N ALA A 31 8.21 3.72 15.45
CA ALA A 31 6.84 3.40 15.89
C ALA A 31 5.99 4.65 16.17
N GLY A 32 6.61 5.77 16.56
CA GLY A 32 5.92 7.01 16.86
C GLY A 32 5.38 7.73 15.61
N THR A 33 5.39 9.07 15.62
CA THR A 33 5.02 9.87 14.44
C THR A 33 5.89 9.52 13.23
N GLY A 34 7.20 9.37 13.44
CA GLY A 34 8.17 9.05 12.39
C GLY A 34 8.23 10.06 11.24
N SER A 35 9.03 9.74 10.22
CA SER A 35 9.17 10.50 8.98
C SER A 35 9.63 9.59 7.83
N ALA A 36 9.45 10.01 6.58
CA ALA A 36 9.80 9.22 5.40
C ALA A 36 9.15 7.81 5.43
N GLN A 37 9.94 6.73 5.42
CA GLN A 37 9.46 5.34 5.53
C GLN A 37 9.12 4.90 6.96
N TYR A 38 9.26 5.77 7.96
CA TYR A 38 9.05 5.46 9.37
C TYR A 38 7.77 6.09 9.94
N GLY A 39 7.26 5.46 10.99
CA GLY A 39 6.10 5.92 11.78
C GLY A 39 4.92 4.95 11.69
N LEU A 40 4.38 4.59 12.86
CA LEU A 40 3.17 3.78 13.03
C LEU A 40 2.11 4.49 13.88
N GLY A 41 2.33 5.78 14.18
CA GLY A 41 1.38 6.61 14.93
C GLY A 41 1.20 6.20 16.40
N GLN A 42 2.13 5.42 16.97
CA GLN A 42 2.08 5.08 18.39
C GLN A 42 2.36 6.29 19.28
N SER A 43 1.83 6.26 20.50
CA SER A 43 2.19 7.21 21.53
C SER A 43 3.70 7.17 21.80
N ALA A 44 4.33 8.36 21.83
CA ALA A 44 5.76 8.46 22.12
C ALA A 44 6.06 8.08 23.57
N ILE A 45 7.16 7.37 23.76
CA ILE A 45 7.74 7.07 25.07
C ILE A 45 8.55 8.28 25.52
N ALA A 46 8.39 8.69 26.78
CA ALA A 46 9.12 9.81 27.34
C ALA A 46 10.61 9.49 27.56
N THR A 47 11.46 10.50 27.31
CA THR A 47 12.88 10.49 27.66
C THR A 47 13.10 10.90 29.11
N VAL A 48 14.21 10.48 29.70
CA VAL A 48 14.64 10.83 31.06
C VAL A 48 15.62 12.00 31.01
N SER A 49 15.48 13.00 31.89
CA SER A 49 16.41 14.13 31.93
C SER A 49 17.83 13.71 32.34
N ALA A 50 18.84 14.42 31.81
CA ALA A 50 20.24 14.17 32.08
C ALA A 50 20.56 14.07 33.59
N GLY A 51 21.16 12.95 34.01
CA GLY A 51 21.57 12.72 35.40
C GLY A 51 20.46 12.23 36.34
N ASN A 52 19.23 12.02 35.85
CA ASN A 52 18.19 11.35 36.61
C ASN A 52 18.33 9.82 36.54
N ALA A 53 17.84 9.13 37.56
CA ALA A 53 17.74 7.68 37.52
C ALA A 53 16.60 7.25 36.58
N VAL A 54 16.86 6.21 35.77
CA VAL A 54 15.83 5.53 34.96
C VAL A 54 15.06 4.58 35.85
N ASN A 55 13.74 4.74 35.90
CA ASN A 55 12.85 3.89 36.68
C ASN A 55 12.57 2.57 35.96
N ALA A 56 12.38 1.50 36.74
CA ALA A 56 12.01 0.19 36.19
C ALA A 56 10.72 0.24 35.34
N SER A 57 9.78 1.13 35.68
CA SER A 57 8.56 1.37 34.91
C SER A 57 8.81 1.93 33.50
N GLU A 58 9.82 2.79 33.35
CA GLU A 58 10.21 3.38 32.05
C GLU A 58 10.80 2.28 31.16
N TRP A 59 11.65 1.42 31.74
CA TRP A 59 12.17 0.25 31.04
C TRP A 59 11.08 -0.72 30.60
N ASN A 60 10.19 -1.10 31.51
CA ASN A 60 9.08 -1.99 31.17
C ASN A 60 8.15 -1.38 30.12
N THR A 61 7.98 -0.06 30.09
CA THR A 61 7.23 0.62 29.03
C THR A 61 7.87 0.42 27.66
N LEU A 62 9.20 0.58 27.56
CA LEU A 62 9.94 0.34 26.31
C LEU A 62 9.85 -1.13 25.89
N LEU A 63 10.06 -2.08 26.81
CA LEU A 63 10.00 -3.51 26.49
C LEU A 63 8.61 -3.94 26.02
N ASN A 64 7.54 -3.54 26.72
CA ASN A 64 6.18 -3.83 26.29
C ASN A 64 5.84 -3.21 24.93
N SER A 65 6.39 -2.02 24.64
CA SER A 65 6.17 -1.36 23.36
C SER A 65 6.90 -2.07 22.21
N ILE A 66 8.11 -2.60 22.46
CA ILE A 66 8.82 -3.48 21.53
C ILE A 66 7.97 -4.72 21.24
N ASP A 67 7.45 -5.39 22.27
CA ASP A 67 6.63 -6.59 22.10
C ASP A 67 5.33 -6.31 21.32
N ASN A 68 4.69 -5.16 21.54
CA ASN A 68 3.50 -4.75 20.78
C ASN A 68 3.82 -4.56 19.28
N ILE A 69 4.92 -3.87 18.95
CA ILE A 69 5.30 -3.68 17.55
C ILE A 69 5.82 -4.97 16.92
N ALA A 70 6.49 -5.82 17.68
CA ALA A 70 6.87 -7.16 17.24
C ALA A 70 5.65 -8.01 16.86
N ASN A 71 4.59 -7.97 17.67
CA ASN A 71 3.33 -8.64 17.35
C ASN A 71 2.73 -8.10 16.04
N HIS A 72 2.75 -6.77 15.83
CA HIS A 72 2.23 -6.18 14.59
C HIS A 72 3.03 -6.56 13.35
N THR A 73 4.37 -6.50 13.48
CA THR A 73 5.31 -6.79 12.40
C THR A 73 5.49 -8.29 12.18
N ASN A 74 4.92 -9.13 13.05
CA ASN A 74 5.11 -10.57 13.11
C ASN A 74 6.60 -10.99 13.21
N ASP A 75 7.40 -10.18 13.91
CA ASP A 75 8.80 -10.47 14.19
C ASP A 75 8.97 -11.21 15.52
N THR A 76 9.93 -12.14 15.56
CA THR A 76 10.30 -12.82 16.81
C THR A 76 11.38 -12.03 17.53
N MET A 77 11.07 -11.54 18.73
CA MET A 77 11.98 -10.79 19.57
C MET A 77 12.69 -11.66 20.61
N THR A 78 13.78 -11.13 21.17
CA THR A 78 14.44 -11.73 22.32
C THR A 78 13.49 -11.71 23.52
N SER A 79 13.25 -12.85 24.17
CA SER A 79 12.42 -12.90 25.38
C SER A 79 13.07 -12.15 26.54
N ARG A 80 12.28 -11.33 27.24
CA ARG A 80 12.73 -10.50 28.36
C ARG A 80 11.77 -10.63 29.52
N SER A 81 12.31 -10.72 30.73
CA SER A 81 11.51 -10.58 31.95
C SER A 81 11.34 -9.10 32.30
N ALA A 82 10.24 -8.78 32.98
CA ALA A 82 10.03 -7.45 33.52
C ALA A 82 11.16 -7.06 34.48
N VAL A 83 11.57 -5.81 34.41
CA VAL A 83 12.60 -5.22 35.27
C VAL A 83 11.95 -4.74 36.58
N SER A 84 12.59 -5.05 37.70
CA SER A 84 12.27 -4.57 39.04
C SER A 84 13.34 -3.60 39.54
N ALA A 85 13.00 -2.79 40.54
CA ALA A 85 13.96 -1.88 41.17
C ALA A 85 15.12 -2.69 41.79
N GLY A 86 16.36 -2.32 41.44
CA GLY A 86 17.57 -3.02 41.89
C GLY A 86 18.01 -4.17 40.98
N ASP A 87 17.24 -4.51 39.93
CA ASP A 87 17.67 -5.49 38.94
C ASP A 87 18.84 -4.95 38.11
N THR A 88 19.74 -5.86 37.76
CA THR A 88 20.84 -5.57 36.83
C THR A 88 20.39 -5.89 35.41
N ILE A 89 20.41 -4.90 34.50
CA ILE A 89 19.83 -5.06 33.16
C ILE A 89 20.85 -5.68 32.19
N ALA A 90 20.85 -7.00 32.09
CA ALA A 90 21.73 -7.77 31.19
C ALA A 90 21.32 -7.76 29.69
N ILE A 91 20.29 -6.99 29.33
CA ILE A 91 19.49 -7.18 28.11
C ILE A 91 19.93 -6.23 26.96
N LYS A 92 20.91 -5.35 27.19
CA LYS A 92 21.22 -4.17 26.34
C LYS A 92 21.45 -4.49 24.85
N ALA A 93 22.32 -5.46 24.53
CA ALA A 93 22.63 -5.80 23.13
C ALA A 93 21.42 -6.37 22.38
N ALA A 94 20.57 -7.12 23.08
CA ALA A 94 19.34 -7.66 22.51
C ALA A 94 18.31 -6.56 22.24
N VAL A 95 18.18 -5.54 23.12
CA VAL A 95 17.28 -4.39 22.87
C VAL A 95 17.69 -3.64 21.60
N ALA A 96 18.99 -3.35 21.46
CA ALA A 96 19.50 -2.65 20.28
C ALA A 96 19.24 -3.45 18.98
N ALA A 97 19.44 -4.78 19.02
CA ALA A 97 19.19 -5.66 17.88
C ALA A 97 17.71 -5.73 17.52
N ASP A 98 16.84 -5.92 18.51
CA ASP A 98 15.39 -6.00 18.31
C ASP A 98 14.83 -4.68 17.76
N LEU A 99 15.24 -3.53 18.30
CA LEU A 99 14.85 -2.22 17.77
C LEU A 99 15.30 -2.03 16.30
N ALA A 100 16.48 -2.53 15.94
CA ALA A 100 16.96 -2.48 14.56
C ALA A 100 16.13 -3.36 13.61
N THR A 101 15.75 -4.57 14.06
CA THR A 101 14.83 -5.45 13.32
C THR A 101 13.49 -4.78 13.10
N LEU A 102 12.86 -4.26 14.17
CA LEU A 102 11.56 -3.60 14.07
C LEU A 102 11.62 -2.35 13.19
N ALA A 103 12.67 -1.54 13.31
CA ALA A 103 12.87 -0.39 12.43
C ALA A 103 12.96 -0.82 10.95
N ALA A 104 13.66 -1.92 10.64
CA ALA A 104 13.74 -2.45 9.29
C ALA A 104 12.37 -2.95 8.77
N SER A 105 11.61 -3.66 9.60
CA SER A 105 10.26 -4.14 9.26
C SER A 105 9.30 -2.98 8.98
N VAL A 106 9.32 -1.93 9.80
CA VAL A 106 8.51 -0.72 9.55
C VAL A 106 8.95 0.01 8.29
N ALA A 107 10.25 0.17 8.07
CA ALA A 107 10.78 0.80 6.85
C ALA A 107 10.40 0.03 5.57
N ALA A 108 10.21 -1.28 5.67
CA ALA A 108 9.73 -2.13 4.59
C ALA A 108 8.20 -2.09 4.42
N GLY A 109 7.47 -1.37 5.28
CA GLY A 109 6.02 -1.29 5.27
C GLY A 109 5.33 -2.48 5.92
N CYS A 110 5.91 -3.06 6.97
CA CYS A 110 5.39 -4.21 7.71
C CYS A 110 4.90 -5.34 6.79
N PRO A 111 5.78 -5.92 5.93
CA PRO A 111 5.36 -6.87 4.88
C PRO A 111 4.70 -8.14 5.41
N ASN A 112 4.95 -8.48 6.68
CA ASN A 112 4.40 -9.66 7.34
C ASN A 112 3.15 -9.37 8.19
N ALA A 113 2.66 -8.12 8.27
CA ALA A 113 1.50 -7.79 9.10
C ALA A 113 0.24 -8.58 8.68
N THR A 114 -0.46 -9.16 9.65
CA THR A 114 -1.65 -10.01 9.43
C THR A 114 -2.95 -9.39 9.95
N ALA A 115 -2.87 -8.47 10.90
CA ALA A 115 -3.98 -7.66 11.40
C ALA A 115 -4.46 -6.60 10.37
N LEU A 116 -4.89 -7.07 9.20
CA LEU A 116 -5.42 -6.26 8.10
C LEU A 116 -6.88 -6.64 7.85
N THR A 117 -7.77 -5.64 7.85
CA THR A 117 -9.19 -5.82 7.50
C THR A 117 -9.41 -5.36 6.06
N THR A 118 -9.86 -6.27 5.18
CA THR A 118 -10.28 -5.88 3.82
C THR A 118 -11.63 -5.17 3.87
N SER A 119 -11.73 -4.00 3.23
CA SER A 119 -12.99 -3.27 3.12
C SER A 119 -13.98 -3.98 2.19
N SER A 120 -15.27 -3.60 2.28
CA SER A 120 -16.16 -3.78 1.13
C SER A 120 -15.69 -2.92 -0.06
N ALA A 121 -16.30 -3.09 -1.23
CA ALA A 121 -16.06 -2.19 -2.36
C ALA A 121 -16.35 -0.75 -1.93
N LEU A 122 -15.34 0.12 -2.04
CA LEU A 122 -15.42 1.54 -1.66
C LEU A 122 -15.89 2.40 -2.83
N GLN A 123 -15.46 2.04 -4.05
CA GLN A 123 -15.91 2.64 -5.30
C GLN A 123 -16.07 1.55 -6.34
N THR A 124 -17.07 1.69 -7.21
CA THR A 124 -17.21 0.90 -8.43
C THR A 124 -17.64 1.84 -9.54
N ILE A 125 -16.78 1.98 -10.55
CA ILE A 125 -17.03 2.84 -11.70
C ILE A 125 -17.23 1.93 -12.90
N THR A 126 -18.30 2.15 -13.66
CA THR A 126 -18.58 1.48 -14.92
C THR A 126 -18.70 2.53 -16.03
N THR A 127 -18.13 2.30 -17.21
CA THR A 127 -18.35 3.22 -18.33
C THR A 127 -19.83 3.27 -18.73
N SER A 128 -20.28 4.43 -19.23
CA SER A 128 -21.69 4.66 -19.54
C SER A 128 -22.20 3.83 -20.72
N SER A 129 -21.32 3.51 -21.68
CA SER A 129 -21.63 2.73 -22.88
C SER A 129 -20.60 1.63 -23.17
N GLU A 130 -21.09 0.58 -23.82
CA GLU A 130 -20.26 -0.32 -24.64
C GLU A 130 -19.87 0.43 -25.93
N GLY A 131 -18.95 -0.12 -26.70
CA GLY A 131 -18.73 0.34 -28.08
C GLY A 131 -17.88 1.60 -28.22
N TRP A 132 -16.97 1.86 -27.29
CA TRP A 132 -16.01 2.97 -27.38
C TRP A 132 -14.90 2.68 -28.39
N ASP A 133 -14.39 3.72 -29.05
CA ASP A 133 -13.60 3.61 -30.29
C ASP A 133 -12.10 3.46 -30.06
N THR A 134 -11.56 4.10 -29.03
CA THR A 134 -10.12 4.20 -28.78
C THR A 134 -9.79 3.88 -27.33
N SER A 135 -10.54 4.44 -26.38
CA SER A 135 -10.21 4.24 -24.96
C SER A 135 -11.39 4.36 -24.01
N ALA A 136 -11.23 3.71 -22.86
CA ALA A 136 -12.02 3.95 -21.66
C ALA A 136 -11.08 4.31 -20.51
N THR A 137 -11.28 5.46 -19.87
CA THR A 137 -10.47 5.95 -18.76
C THR A 137 -11.32 6.17 -17.51
N GLN A 138 -10.89 5.61 -16.39
CA GLN A 138 -11.59 5.71 -15.10
C GLN A 138 -10.60 6.04 -13.97
N ASP A 139 -10.98 6.96 -13.09
CA ASP A 139 -10.16 7.33 -11.92
C ASP A 139 -10.93 7.12 -10.62
N VAL A 140 -10.27 6.48 -9.66
CA VAL A 140 -10.68 6.45 -8.25
C VAL A 140 -9.70 7.25 -7.41
N THR A 141 -10.20 7.86 -6.34
CA THR A 141 -9.39 8.60 -5.37
C THR A 141 -9.56 8.06 -3.96
N ILE A 142 -8.46 8.09 -3.21
CA ILE A 142 -8.41 7.73 -1.80
C ILE A 142 -7.86 8.92 -1.03
N THR A 143 -8.61 9.42 -0.05
CA THR A 143 -8.24 10.58 0.77
C THR A 143 -7.99 10.15 2.21
N PHE A 144 -6.94 10.68 2.81
CA PHE A 144 -6.60 10.53 4.22
C PHE A 144 -6.74 11.87 4.95
N ALA A 145 -7.01 11.81 6.26
CA ALA A 145 -7.20 13.02 7.08
C ALA A 145 -5.94 13.90 7.16
N SER A 146 -4.76 13.30 7.02
CA SER A 146 -3.47 14.00 7.01
C SER A 146 -2.41 13.17 6.27
N ALA A 147 -1.28 13.79 5.96
CA ALA A 147 -0.14 13.08 5.37
C ALA A 147 0.46 12.03 6.31
N ASP A 148 0.41 12.29 7.62
CA ASP A 148 0.82 11.30 8.63
C ASP A 148 -0.12 10.10 8.63
N ALA A 149 -1.44 10.31 8.58
CA ALA A 149 -2.41 9.21 8.52
C ALA A 149 -2.22 8.34 7.26
N MET A 150 -1.91 8.96 6.11
CA MET A 150 -1.58 8.24 4.88
C MET A 150 -0.28 7.43 5.04
N ARG A 151 0.77 8.06 5.56
CA ARG A 151 2.06 7.39 5.79
C ARG A 151 1.91 6.20 6.75
N HIS A 152 1.27 6.40 7.90
CA HIS A 152 1.07 5.35 8.90
C HIS A 152 0.24 4.20 8.36
N PHE A 153 -0.78 4.48 7.54
CA PHE A 153 -1.54 3.44 6.84
C PHE A 153 -0.64 2.52 6.02
N PHE A 154 0.20 3.07 5.13
CA PHE A 154 1.08 2.25 4.28
C PHE A 154 2.19 1.59 5.09
N ASN A 155 2.84 2.33 5.99
CA ASN A 155 3.95 1.80 6.79
C ASN A 155 3.50 0.66 7.72
N ALA A 156 2.24 0.65 8.17
CA ALA A 156 1.65 -0.41 8.97
C ALA A 156 1.14 -1.61 8.12
N GLY A 157 1.51 -1.71 6.85
CA GLY A 157 1.11 -2.80 5.96
C GLY A 157 -0.22 -2.59 5.22
N GLY A 158 -0.81 -1.40 5.32
CA GLY A 158 -2.03 -1.07 4.60
C GLY A 158 -1.84 -1.04 3.09
N LYS A 159 -2.89 -1.39 2.35
CA LYS A 159 -2.84 -1.50 0.89
C LYS A 159 -4.04 -0.86 0.22
N VAL A 160 -3.81 -0.23 -0.92
CA VAL A 160 -4.87 0.17 -1.86
C VAL A 160 -5.01 -0.93 -2.89
N ARG A 161 -6.21 -1.49 -3.05
CA ARG A 161 -6.47 -2.59 -3.99
C ARG A 161 -7.40 -2.14 -5.11
N ILE A 162 -6.99 -2.39 -6.36
CA ILE A 162 -7.80 -2.20 -7.56
C ILE A 162 -8.09 -3.56 -8.21
N THR A 163 -9.31 -3.72 -8.68
CA THR A 163 -9.67 -4.78 -9.63
C THR A 163 -10.25 -4.16 -10.89
N VAL A 164 -9.95 -4.78 -12.04
CA VAL A 164 -10.52 -4.40 -13.34
C VAL A 164 -11.39 -5.55 -13.83
N GLY A 165 -12.58 -5.21 -14.30
CA GLY A 165 -13.50 -6.15 -14.92
C GLY A 165 -14.25 -5.49 -16.07
N THR A 166 -15.22 -6.22 -16.62
CA THR A 166 -16.07 -5.75 -17.70
C THR A 166 -17.54 -6.06 -17.42
N THR A 167 -18.44 -5.36 -18.10
CA THR A 167 -19.85 -5.75 -18.21
C THR A 167 -20.33 -5.51 -19.64
N GLN A 168 -21.09 -6.47 -20.16
CA GLN A 168 -21.54 -6.49 -21.54
C GLN A 168 -22.85 -7.29 -21.65
N GLY A 169 -23.72 -6.91 -22.59
CA GLY A 169 -24.98 -7.64 -22.84
C GLY A 169 -24.77 -9.05 -23.40
N SER A 170 -23.72 -9.24 -24.19
CA SER A 170 -23.26 -10.54 -24.71
C SER A 170 -21.74 -10.48 -24.90
N THR A 171 -21.03 -11.61 -24.80
CA THR A 171 -19.57 -11.64 -24.92
C THR A 171 -19.15 -11.96 -26.35
N ASN A 172 -18.52 -10.99 -27.02
CA ASN A 172 -17.81 -11.16 -28.27
C ASN A 172 -16.30 -11.40 -28.02
N PRO A 173 -15.49 -11.74 -29.04
CA PRO A 173 -14.08 -12.05 -28.80
C PRO A 173 -13.22 -10.83 -28.38
N LYS A 174 -13.65 -9.60 -28.66
CA LYS A 174 -13.01 -8.37 -28.17
C LYS A 174 -13.31 -8.15 -26.69
N ASP A 175 -14.56 -8.38 -26.25
CA ASP A 175 -14.91 -8.38 -24.83
C ASP A 175 -14.06 -9.40 -24.07
N GLN A 176 -13.90 -10.60 -24.64
CA GLN A 176 -13.08 -11.65 -24.05
C GLN A 176 -11.64 -11.20 -23.80
N ALA A 177 -11.03 -10.47 -24.74
CA ALA A 177 -9.67 -9.93 -24.54
C ALA A 177 -9.60 -8.96 -23.33
N PHE A 178 -10.60 -8.11 -23.11
CA PHE A 178 -10.63 -7.23 -21.94
C PHE A 178 -10.98 -7.96 -20.62
N ILE A 179 -11.78 -9.03 -20.69
CA ILE A 179 -12.04 -9.94 -19.56
C ILE A 179 -10.75 -10.64 -19.13
N ASP A 180 -9.98 -11.14 -20.09
CA ASP A 180 -8.73 -11.85 -19.85
C ASP A 180 -7.67 -10.88 -19.28
N LEU A 181 -7.57 -9.66 -19.84
CA LEU A 181 -6.74 -8.57 -19.27
C LEU A 181 -7.11 -8.24 -17.82
N GLY A 182 -8.40 -8.09 -17.50
CA GLY A 182 -8.86 -7.86 -16.13
C GLY A 182 -8.51 -9.01 -15.18
N SER A 183 -8.67 -10.25 -15.65
CA SER A 183 -8.33 -11.47 -14.91
C SER A 183 -6.81 -11.61 -14.67
N ALA A 184 -6.00 -11.22 -15.66
CA ALA A 184 -4.54 -11.23 -15.58
C ALA A 184 -3.98 -10.13 -14.65
N ILE A 185 -4.74 -9.06 -14.39
CA ILE A 185 -4.46 -8.13 -13.29
C ILE A 185 -4.86 -8.77 -11.96
N GLY A 186 -6.09 -9.27 -11.85
CA GLY A 186 -6.63 -9.78 -10.59
C GLY A 186 -6.71 -8.69 -9.51
N ASN A 187 -6.33 -9.00 -8.28
CA ASN A 187 -6.15 -8.02 -7.22
C ASN A 187 -4.80 -7.31 -7.41
N LEU A 188 -4.82 -6.05 -7.83
CA LEU A 188 -3.64 -5.20 -7.86
C LEU A 188 -3.55 -4.41 -6.54
N GLU A 189 -2.58 -4.73 -5.70
CA GLU A 189 -2.41 -4.14 -4.37
C GLU A 189 -1.17 -3.25 -4.32
N ILE A 190 -1.38 -1.93 -4.22
CA ILE A 190 -0.32 -0.95 -3.99
C ILE A 190 -0.05 -0.89 -2.49
N ALA A 191 1.14 -1.34 -2.07
CA ALA A 191 1.63 -1.29 -0.69
C ALA A 191 2.68 -0.17 -0.52
N ALA A 192 3.33 -0.10 0.65
CA ALA A 192 4.32 0.95 0.94
C ALA A 192 5.47 0.99 -0.07
N GLN A 193 6.14 -0.15 -0.29
CA GLN A 193 7.39 -0.24 -1.06
C GLN A 193 7.22 -0.84 -2.46
N ALA A 194 6.15 -1.59 -2.71
CA ALA A 194 5.92 -2.27 -3.98
C ALA A 194 4.44 -2.52 -4.20
N THR A 195 4.09 -2.86 -5.43
CA THR A 195 2.76 -3.30 -5.83
C THR A 195 2.79 -4.80 -6.17
N THR A 196 1.75 -5.53 -5.78
CA THR A 196 1.59 -6.94 -6.17
C THR A 196 0.32 -7.13 -6.99
N ARG A 197 0.35 -8.05 -7.95
CA ARG A 197 -0.85 -8.53 -8.65
C ARG A 197 -1.13 -9.98 -8.30
N SER A 198 -2.39 -10.38 -8.18
CA SER A 198 -2.75 -11.78 -7.96
C SER A 198 -3.02 -12.56 -9.25
N GLY A 199 -3.26 -11.87 -10.36
CA GLY A 199 -3.47 -12.47 -11.68
C GLY A 199 -2.16 -12.83 -12.39
N SER A 200 -2.27 -13.57 -13.48
CA SER A 200 -1.17 -13.93 -14.38
C SER A 200 -1.69 -14.13 -15.81
N GLY A 201 -0.80 -14.21 -16.79
CA GLY A 201 -1.14 -14.21 -18.22
C GLY A 201 -0.99 -12.82 -18.83
N GLU A 202 -1.29 -12.75 -20.13
CA GLU A 202 -1.14 -11.57 -20.98
C GLU A 202 0.31 -11.08 -21.09
N THR A 203 0.59 -10.25 -22.10
CA THR A 203 1.92 -9.67 -22.27
C THR A 203 2.12 -8.52 -21.28
N LEU A 204 3.11 -8.65 -20.39
CA LEU A 204 3.52 -7.58 -19.48
C LEU A 204 4.33 -6.51 -20.22
N THR A 205 3.62 -5.56 -20.82
CA THR A 205 4.20 -4.48 -21.65
C THR A 205 4.97 -3.46 -20.81
N THR A 206 4.47 -3.13 -19.63
CA THR A 206 5.19 -2.30 -18.65
C THR A 206 5.09 -2.93 -17.27
N ASP A 207 6.24 -3.26 -16.69
CA ASP A 207 6.37 -3.72 -15.31
C ASP A 207 6.76 -2.56 -14.39
N GLY A 208 5.76 -2.01 -13.70
CA GLY A 208 5.94 -1.01 -12.65
C GLY A 208 5.70 -1.57 -11.25
N LEU A 209 5.66 -2.89 -11.08
CA LEU A 209 5.26 -3.52 -9.80
C LEU A 209 6.27 -3.26 -8.67
N ALA A 210 7.51 -2.89 -8.99
CA ALA A 210 8.48 -2.44 -8.00
C ALA A 210 8.13 -1.09 -7.33
N LYS A 211 7.10 -0.37 -7.81
CA LYS A 211 6.65 0.91 -7.24
C LYS A 211 5.61 0.69 -6.15
N GLY A 212 5.87 1.22 -4.96
CA GLY A 212 4.88 1.38 -3.89
C GLY A 212 4.45 2.84 -3.71
N PHE A 213 3.71 3.10 -2.64
CA PHE A 213 3.31 4.45 -2.22
C PHE A 213 4.50 5.42 -2.14
N HIS A 214 5.64 4.97 -1.60
CA HIS A 214 6.82 5.82 -1.41
C HIS A 214 7.54 6.18 -2.72
N ASP A 215 7.23 5.51 -3.83
CA ASP A 215 7.77 5.81 -5.17
C ASP A 215 6.87 6.73 -6.01
N LEU A 216 5.65 7.01 -5.53
CA LEU A 216 4.71 7.84 -6.27
C LEU A 216 5.10 9.32 -6.21
N THR A 217 4.71 10.03 -7.27
CA THR A 217 4.96 11.48 -7.39
C THR A 217 3.66 12.21 -7.70
N THR A 218 3.75 13.51 -7.96
CA THR A 218 2.60 14.31 -8.42
C THR A 218 2.19 14.05 -9.87
N SER A 219 2.98 13.27 -10.61
CA SER A 219 2.72 12.86 -12.00
C SER A 219 2.37 11.38 -12.06
N ASP A 220 1.51 11.01 -13.00
CA ASP A 220 1.09 9.62 -13.20
C ASP A 220 2.30 8.70 -13.42
N GLN A 221 2.42 7.70 -12.56
CA GLN A 221 3.38 6.61 -12.69
C GLN A 221 2.63 5.37 -13.17
N THR A 222 3.06 4.75 -14.27
CA THR A 222 2.53 3.44 -14.68
C THR A 222 2.94 2.38 -13.67
N ILE A 223 1.94 1.72 -13.09
CA ILE A 223 2.09 0.62 -12.14
C ILE A 223 2.13 -0.71 -12.88
N ILE A 224 1.27 -0.87 -13.86
CA ILE A 224 1.24 -2.04 -14.73
C ILE A 224 0.59 -1.68 -16.06
N LYS A 225 1.12 -2.22 -17.15
CA LYS A 225 0.43 -2.24 -18.44
C LYS A 225 0.47 -3.66 -18.99
N LEU A 226 -0.71 -4.22 -19.23
CA LEU A 226 -0.86 -5.48 -19.94
C LEU A 226 -1.36 -5.22 -21.36
N THR A 227 -0.80 -5.97 -22.31
CA THR A 227 -1.28 -6.06 -23.68
C THR A 227 -1.81 -7.47 -23.91
N SER A 228 -2.95 -7.59 -24.57
CA SER A 228 -3.59 -8.87 -24.77
C SER A 228 -2.70 -9.81 -25.59
N ASP A 229 -2.63 -11.09 -25.23
CA ASP A 229 -2.01 -12.17 -26.00
C ASP A 229 -3.06 -12.99 -26.78
N ASN A 230 -4.31 -12.52 -26.82
CA ASN A 230 -5.39 -13.13 -27.58
C ASN A 230 -5.14 -13.04 -29.09
N SER A 231 -5.26 -14.17 -29.78
CA SER A 231 -5.01 -14.30 -31.23
C SER A 231 -5.75 -13.32 -32.15
N ASN A 232 -6.89 -12.77 -31.73
CA ASN A 232 -7.71 -11.87 -32.57
C ASN A 232 -7.61 -10.39 -32.17
N TYR A 233 -7.09 -10.09 -30.97
CA TYR A 233 -7.08 -8.75 -30.37
C TYR A 233 -5.81 -8.49 -29.56
N ASP A 234 -4.67 -8.88 -30.13
CA ASP A 234 -3.33 -8.87 -29.50
C ASP A 234 -2.73 -7.47 -29.25
N SER A 235 -3.46 -6.42 -29.62
CA SER A 235 -3.06 -5.04 -29.44
C SER A 235 -3.84 -4.31 -28.34
N ASN A 236 -4.91 -4.90 -27.81
CA ASN A 236 -5.72 -4.32 -26.74
C ASN A 236 -4.91 -4.22 -25.45
N THR A 237 -5.10 -3.15 -24.68
CA THR A 237 -4.34 -2.95 -23.44
C THR A 237 -5.20 -2.51 -22.27
N VAL A 238 -4.77 -2.87 -21.06
CA VAL A 238 -5.20 -2.22 -19.82
C VAL A 238 -3.95 -1.72 -19.09
N GLU A 239 -3.94 -0.43 -18.77
CA GLU A 239 -2.90 0.25 -18.02
C GLU A 239 -3.46 0.78 -16.70
N ILE A 240 -2.77 0.52 -15.59
CA ILE A 240 -3.04 1.14 -14.30
C ILE A 240 -1.91 2.12 -13.97
N LYS A 241 -2.28 3.35 -13.65
CA LYS A 241 -1.40 4.43 -13.22
C LYS A 241 -1.78 4.91 -11.83
N ALA A 242 -0.82 5.43 -11.08
CA ALA A 242 -1.08 6.09 -9.80
C ALA A 242 -0.27 7.37 -9.63
N LYS A 243 -0.84 8.34 -8.91
CA LYS A 243 -0.17 9.57 -8.48
C LYS A 243 -0.68 10.06 -7.12
N LEU A 244 0.06 11.00 -6.55
CA LEU A 244 -0.30 11.70 -5.32
C LEU A 244 -0.66 13.17 -5.62
N ASN A 245 -1.44 13.81 -4.76
CA ASN A 245 -1.74 15.24 -4.89
C ASN A 245 -0.59 16.16 -4.44
N ALA A 246 0.43 15.62 -3.78
CA ALA A 246 1.65 16.31 -3.38
C ALA A 246 2.81 15.30 -3.27
N ALA A 247 4.01 15.76 -2.94
CA ALA A 247 5.14 14.87 -2.68
C ALA A 247 4.88 13.93 -1.49
N VAL A 248 5.55 12.77 -1.50
CA VAL A 248 5.55 11.79 -0.40
C VAL A 248 5.95 12.51 0.91
N GLY A 249 5.11 12.43 1.92
CA GLY A 249 5.26 13.16 3.19
C GLY A 249 4.38 14.40 3.35
N SER A 250 3.74 14.89 2.28
CA SER A 250 2.70 15.94 2.35
C SER A 250 1.42 15.59 1.60
N ALA A 251 1.42 14.49 0.85
CA ALA A 251 0.25 13.98 0.16
C ALA A 251 -0.87 13.57 1.14
N THR A 252 -2.11 13.85 0.75
CA THR A 252 -3.32 13.41 1.45
C THR A 252 -4.26 12.64 0.54
N VAL A 253 -4.00 12.64 -0.77
CA VAL A 253 -4.83 11.97 -1.78
C VAL A 253 -3.95 11.15 -2.69
N MET A 254 -4.34 9.89 -2.91
CA MET A 254 -3.86 9.05 -4.00
C MET A 254 -4.94 8.98 -5.07
N THR A 255 -4.56 9.14 -6.33
CA THR A 255 -5.40 8.87 -7.50
C THR A 255 -4.87 7.63 -8.19
N VAL A 256 -5.76 6.68 -8.50
CA VAL A 256 -5.45 5.52 -9.33
C VAL A 256 -6.33 5.56 -10.58
N THR A 257 -5.68 5.46 -11.73
CA THR A 257 -6.27 5.63 -13.06
C THR A 257 -6.16 4.32 -13.83
N MET A 258 -7.28 3.79 -14.30
CA MET A 258 -7.35 2.70 -15.27
C MET A 258 -7.56 3.28 -16.66
N VAL A 259 -6.77 2.83 -17.63
CA VAL A 259 -6.95 3.13 -19.06
C VAL A 259 -7.02 1.83 -19.83
N ALA A 260 -8.17 1.52 -20.42
CA ALA A 260 -8.31 0.50 -21.44
C ALA A 260 -8.14 1.15 -22.82
N THR A 261 -7.47 0.47 -23.73
CA THR A 261 -7.24 0.97 -25.10
C THR A 261 -7.46 -0.13 -26.11
N ASP A 262 -8.20 0.21 -27.16
CA ASP A 262 -8.36 -0.55 -28.38
C ASP A 262 -7.73 0.27 -29.51
N PRO A 263 -6.54 -0.11 -30.02
CA PRO A 263 -5.89 0.63 -31.09
C PRO A 263 -6.40 0.25 -32.48
N ALA A 264 -7.31 -0.72 -32.60
CA ALA A 264 -7.84 -1.15 -33.88
C ALA A 264 -8.66 -0.04 -34.53
N SER A 265 -8.34 0.29 -35.78
CA SER A 265 -9.12 1.25 -36.59
C SER A 265 -10.29 0.54 -37.27
N ASP A 266 -11.22 0.04 -36.45
CA ASP A 266 -12.37 -0.71 -36.92
C ASP A 266 -13.41 0.21 -37.59
N THR A 267 -13.79 -0.10 -38.82
CA THR A 267 -14.87 0.62 -39.50
C THR A 267 -16.20 0.27 -38.86
N GLN A 268 -16.79 1.21 -38.11
CA GLN A 268 -18.17 1.06 -37.64
C GLN A 268 -19.13 1.26 -38.81
N TYR A 269 -20.16 0.43 -38.81
CA TYR A 269 -21.20 0.48 -39.80
C TYR A 269 -22.33 1.45 -39.36
N THR A 270 -22.74 2.40 -40.22
CA THR A 270 -23.97 3.21 -40.03
C THR A 270 -24.86 3.12 -41.28
N SER A 271 -26.16 2.81 -41.08
CA SER A 271 -27.19 2.43 -42.10
C SER A 271 -27.09 3.14 -43.47
N PRO A 272 -27.26 2.47 -44.66
CA PRO A 272 -27.68 1.06 -44.95
C PRO A 272 -26.56 0.05 -45.40
N ASN A 273 -26.52 -1.17 -44.80
CA ASN A 273 -25.34 -2.07 -44.74
C ASN A 273 -25.11 -2.88 -46.02
N THR A 274 -24.64 -2.22 -47.06
CA THR A 274 -24.47 -2.83 -48.39
C THR A 274 -23.26 -3.77 -48.50
N ASN A 275 -22.32 -3.69 -47.55
CA ASN A 275 -21.05 -4.43 -47.59
C ASN A 275 -20.99 -5.58 -46.57
N SER A 276 -22.10 -5.87 -45.89
CA SER A 276 -22.19 -6.92 -44.86
C SER A 276 -21.21 -6.75 -43.69
N THR A 277 -20.78 -5.51 -43.41
CA THR A 277 -19.94 -5.21 -42.24
C THR A 277 -20.77 -5.43 -40.97
N PRO A 278 -20.32 -6.23 -39.98
CA PRO A 278 -21.09 -6.40 -38.74
C PRO A 278 -21.39 -5.05 -38.08
N ALA A 279 -22.58 -4.89 -37.48
CA ALA A 279 -22.90 -3.65 -36.76
C ALA A 279 -22.05 -3.50 -35.46
N ALA A 280 -21.55 -4.62 -34.94
CA ALA A 280 -20.89 -4.80 -33.66
C ALA A 280 -19.33 -4.78 -33.71
N VAL A 281 -18.70 -4.39 -34.82
CA VAL A 281 -17.22 -4.44 -34.94
C VAL A 281 -16.53 -3.58 -33.87
N LYS A 282 -17.24 -2.57 -33.35
CA LYS A 282 -16.74 -1.67 -32.31
C LYS A 282 -17.08 -2.07 -30.88
N ASP A 283 -17.79 -3.17 -30.64
CA ASP A 283 -18.36 -3.49 -29.33
C ASP A 283 -17.27 -3.88 -28.32
N THR A 284 -16.51 -2.89 -27.84
CA THR A 284 -15.73 -2.96 -26.62
C THR A 284 -16.69 -3.01 -25.43
N PRO A 285 -16.34 -3.74 -24.36
CA PRO A 285 -17.25 -3.87 -23.24
C PRO A 285 -17.27 -2.59 -22.43
N LYS A 286 -18.25 -2.47 -21.51
CA LYS A 286 -18.11 -1.48 -20.46
C LYS A 286 -17.01 -1.91 -19.52
N MET A 287 -16.03 -1.03 -19.30
CA MET A 287 -14.98 -1.29 -18.31
C MET A 287 -15.51 -1.02 -16.91
N VAL A 288 -15.07 -1.83 -15.95
CA VAL A 288 -15.41 -1.70 -14.53
C VAL A 288 -14.13 -1.61 -13.71
N THR A 289 -13.96 -0.53 -12.94
CA THR A 289 -12.88 -0.39 -11.97
C THR A 289 -13.47 -0.38 -10.56
N THR A 290 -12.97 -1.24 -9.69
CA THR A 290 -13.41 -1.31 -8.29
C THR A 290 -12.24 -1.05 -7.34
N LEU A 291 -12.49 -0.20 -6.34
CA LEU A 291 -11.55 0.17 -5.30
C LEU A 291 -11.88 -0.55 -3.98
N PHE A 292 -10.86 -1.09 -3.33
CA PHE A 292 -10.88 -1.60 -1.97
C PHE A 292 -9.65 -1.10 -1.21
N THR A 293 -9.66 -1.24 0.12
CA THR A 293 -8.45 -1.13 0.93
C THR A 293 -8.28 -2.30 1.88
N LEU A 294 -7.04 -2.59 2.25
CA LEU A 294 -6.69 -3.46 3.36
C LEU A 294 -6.19 -2.57 4.49
N ASN A 295 -6.97 -2.48 5.55
CA ASN A 295 -6.79 -1.50 6.62
C ASN A 295 -6.10 -2.15 7.83
N PRO A 296 -4.91 -1.67 8.24
CA PRO A 296 -4.30 -2.09 9.51
C PRO A 296 -5.24 -1.81 10.68
N ASN A 297 -5.33 -2.77 11.60
CA ASN A 297 -6.19 -2.72 12.76
C ASN A 297 -5.42 -3.01 14.06
N THR A 298 -6.10 -2.93 15.20
CA THR A 298 -5.49 -2.98 16.53
C THR A 298 -5.42 -4.40 17.12
N SER A 299 -5.69 -5.45 16.34
CA SER A 299 -5.70 -6.83 16.85
C SER A 299 -4.31 -7.36 17.22
N GLU A 300 -3.24 -6.80 16.63
CA GLU A 300 -1.86 -7.26 16.83
C GLU A 300 -0.94 -6.12 17.28
N GLY A 301 -1.30 -5.38 18.33
CA GLY A 301 -0.36 -4.48 19.02
C GLY A 301 -0.31 -3.02 18.56
N LEU A 302 -0.88 -2.66 17.41
CA LEU A 302 -1.08 -1.25 17.06
C LEU A 302 -2.09 -0.58 18.02
N GLY A 303 -1.73 0.61 18.53
CA GLY A 303 -2.64 1.44 19.33
C GLY A 303 -3.81 2.07 18.54
N THR A 304 -3.71 2.18 17.21
CA THR A 304 -4.74 2.77 16.34
C THR A 304 -4.85 2.02 15.02
N GLY A 305 -6.07 1.83 14.53
CA GLY A 305 -6.31 1.37 13.16
C GLY A 305 -6.24 2.53 12.16
N PHE A 306 -5.87 2.23 10.92
CA PHE A 306 -5.73 3.21 9.85
C PHE A 306 -6.64 2.88 8.68
N ALA A 307 -7.40 3.87 8.21
CA ALA A 307 -8.27 3.75 7.05
C ALA A 307 -8.38 5.11 6.33
N PRO A 308 -8.73 5.12 5.03
CA PRO A 308 -9.07 6.37 4.34
C PRO A 308 -10.23 7.10 5.01
N SER A 309 -10.19 8.44 5.01
CA SER A 309 -11.28 9.28 5.50
C SER A 309 -12.38 9.50 4.46
N ALA A 310 -12.04 9.40 3.17
CA ALA A 310 -13.00 9.46 2.07
C ALA A 310 -12.46 8.74 0.83
N THR A 311 -13.37 8.38 -0.07
CA THR A 311 -13.04 7.91 -1.42
C THR A 311 -13.93 8.62 -2.45
N GLY A 312 -13.51 8.63 -3.70
CA GLY A 312 -14.30 9.23 -4.78
C GLY A 312 -13.91 8.72 -6.16
N SER A 313 -14.54 9.30 -7.17
CA SER A 313 -14.27 9.06 -8.58
C SER A 313 -14.17 10.39 -9.32
N GLY A 314 -13.21 10.53 -10.24
CA GLY A 314 -12.98 11.78 -10.99
C GLY A 314 -13.35 11.67 -12.46
N THR A 315 -12.67 10.78 -13.17
CA THR A 315 -12.83 10.56 -14.61
C THR A 315 -13.62 9.27 -14.84
N ASN A 316 -14.53 9.29 -15.81
CA ASN A 316 -15.18 8.12 -16.38
C ASN A 316 -15.59 8.46 -17.81
N THR A 317 -14.61 8.39 -18.72
CA THR A 317 -14.75 8.86 -20.09
C THR A 317 -14.42 7.77 -21.07
N THR A 318 -15.15 7.76 -22.18
CA THR A 318 -14.86 6.95 -23.36
C THR A 318 -14.58 7.88 -24.54
N SER A 319 -13.69 7.45 -25.42
CA SER A 319 -13.38 8.12 -26.69
C SER A 319 -13.52 7.13 -27.84
#